data_AF-A0A3A1Y327-F1
#
_entry.id   AF-A0A3A1Y327-F1
#
_cell.length_a   1.000
_cell.length_b   1.000
_cell.length_c   1.000
_cell.angle_alpha   90.00
_cell.angle_beta   90.00
_cell.angle_gamma   90.00
#
_symmetry.space_group_name_H-M   'P 1'
#
loop_
_entity.id
_entity.type
_entity.pdbx_description
1 polymer ?
#
loop_
_entity_poly.entity_id
_entity_poly.type
_entity_poly.pdbx_seq_one_letter_code
_entity_poly.pdbx_strand_id
1 'polypeptide(L)'
;MKKLFLSLSIGVVTLGLGAGGYYLYANSTSPTYEYQLKDITFEQLPAELAQKRLDPTQVKITFTSSSKLKIFLDVYIAKFNDLQGQPLDLSFLNMSKLKDIDFLFAGKINEYTMANGAVYFSCNPNDLRPLNIDFYTLDLSNITSMRGTFACTTFTNDISQLNVAKVKNMNSLFTSALSFNQDLSNWDVSNVTDMAFMFKETPFNRNLSTWDVSRVTDMTGMFAYTSDFNQELNFWDVSRVKSMQGMFLEAKSFNRDLDYWDVSRVENMTAMFMYAPVFNGNISTWDVKRVTSMHSMFHGAYQFNGDLSKWNVSRVTDMSRMFFLATNFNQDLSKWNVARVTNMSQMFWQASKFSGDLSSWNVSKVTNMQGMFGNAENFNGILRDWDVSQVTDMSYMFINAKNFRNNLSKWNVSQVKTMRAMFSGASFFWSDLSKWDVSQVTDMSFMFNKAENFYGDLSNWDVSQVTNMRGMFQQATNFTSDLSKWQVGKVNNMANMFSYAVKFQCDLSNWDVSQVTDMRAMFSGAYRFTSNLSKWNVAQVTNMEYMFAYAFRFRSDLRAWDVSRVLQSQDIFLEARSFNLAYSPRFK
;
A
#
# COMPACT_ATOMS: atom_id res chain seq x y z
N MET A 1 -48.12 45.84 -19.81
CA MET A 1 -49.31 45.10 -20.30
C MET A 1 -49.57 43.98 -19.29
N LYS A 2 -50.52 44.15 -18.36
CA LYS A 2 -51.94 43.72 -18.44
C LYS A 2 -52.13 42.20 -18.63
N LYS A 3 -52.76 41.61 -17.61
CA LYS A 3 -53.17 40.20 -17.42
C LYS A 3 -54.00 39.65 -18.60
N LEU A 4 -54.05 38.33 -18.74
CA LEU A 4 -55.34 37.63 -18.73
C LEU A 4 -55.22 36.21 -18.16
N PHE A 5 -55.96 36.00 -17.06
CA PHE A 5 -56.47 34.71 -16.62
C PHE A 5 -57.43 34.13 -17.67
N LEU A 6 -57.55 32.80 -17.73
CA LEU A 6 -58.84 32.18 -18.01
C LEU A 6 -58.98 30.87 -17.24
N SER A 7 -60.10 30.75 -16.53
CA SER A 7 -60.53 29.60 -15.76
C SER A 7 -61.76 28.98 -16.42
N LEU A 8 -61.87 27.65 -16.45
CA LEU A 8 -63.16 26.97 -16.58
C LEU A 8 -63.10 25.54 -16.00
N SER A 9 -63.84 25.33 -14.91
CA SER A 9 -64.40 24.05 -14.45
C SER A 9 -65.68 23.76 -15.29
N ILE A 10 -66.30 22.56 -15.36
CA ILE A 10 -66.83 21.63 -14.34
C ILE A 10 -67.15 20.26 -15.02
N GLY A 11 -67.20 19.14 -14.26
CA GLY A 11 -67.97 17.92 -14.61
C GLY A 11 -67.14 16.64 -14.81
N VAL A 12 -66.67 15.92 -13.77
CA VAL A 12 -67.38 14.97 -12.85
C VAL A 12 -67.97 13.72 -13.54
N VAL A 13 -67.80 12.54 -12.89
CA VAL A 13 -68.28 11.17 -13.18
C VAL A 13 -67.32 10.30 -14.02
N THR A 14 -66.83 9.11 -13.61
CA THR A 14 -66.78 8.39 -12.28
C THR A 14 -65.70 7.28 -12.25
N LEU A 15 -65.20 6.97 -11.02
CA LEU A 15 -64.81 5.66 -10.45
C LEU A 15 -63.68 4.79 -11.05
N GLY A 16 -62.65 4.59 -10.21
CA GLY A 16 -61.67 3.50 -10.23
C GLY A 16 -60.90 3.46 -8.90
N LEU A 17 -61.53 2.96 -7.83
CA LEU A 17 -60.99 3.02 -6.47
C LEU A 17 -59.94 1.93 -6.20
N GLY A 18 -58.70 2.35 -5.97
CA GLY A 18 -57.68 1.60 -5.22
C GLY A 18 -57.48 2.25 -3.85
N ALA A 19 -57.56 1.48 -2.76
CA ALA A 19 -57.69 2.03 -1.41
C ALA A 19 -56.38 2.68 -0.88
N GLY A 20 -56.40 4.01 -0.75
CA GLY A 20 -55.42 4.79 0.01
C GLY A 20 -56.16 5.77 0.91
N GLY A 21 -56.36 5.42 2.18
CA GLY A 21 -57.17 6.20 3.13
C GLY A 21 -56.46 7.47 3.60
N TYR A 22 -56.67 8.59 2.89
CA TYR A 22 -56.31 9.92 3.40
C TYR A 22 -57.31 10.38 4.44
N TYR A 23 -56.95 10.28 5.72
CA TYR A 23 -57.70 10.91 6.81
C TYR A 23 -57.33 12.40 6.92
N LEU A 24 -58.23 13.25 6.45
CA LEU A 24 -58.31 14.64 6.89
C LEU A 24 -59.00 14.68 8.25
N TYR A 25 -58.26 15.01 9.31
CA TYR A 25 -58.83 15.38 10.60
C TYR A 25 -58.54 16.84 10.93
N ALA A 26 -59.61 17.62 11.09
CA ALA A 26 -59.56 18.92 11.75
C ALA A 26 -59.46 18.74 13.27
N ASN A 27 -58.76 19.65 13.96
CA ASN A 27 -58.69 19.81 15.41
C ASN A 27 -58.74 18.51 16.24
N SER A 28 -57.57 17.91 16.50
CA SER A 28 -57.41 16.91 17.55
C SER A 28 -56.30 17.30 18.53
N THR A 29 -56.54 16.98 19.80
CA THR A 29 -55.58 17.05 20.91
C THR A 29 -54.27 16.32 20.57
N SER A 30 -53.14 16.81 21.09
CA SER A 30 -51.86 16.09 21.05
C SER A 30 -52.05 14.62 21.45
N PRO A 31 -51.40 13.66 20.76
CA PRO A 31 -51.55 12.24 21.09
C PRO A 31 -51.18 12.00 22.56
N THR A 32 -52.14 11.52 23.33
CA THR A 32 -51.96 11.18 24.74
C THR A 32 -51.30 9.81 24.85
N TYR A 33 -49.98 9.77 24.66
CA TYR A 33 -49.17 8.58 24.95
C TYR A 33 -49.33 8.19 26.43
N GLU A 34 -49.61 6.90 26.67
CA GLU A 34 -49.73 6.31 28.00
C GLU A 34 -48.38 6.37 28.74
N TYR A 35 -47.27 6.13 28.04
CA TYR A 35 -45.92 6.19 28.59
C TYR A 35 -45.09 7.27 27.87
N GLN A 36 -44.72 8.32 28.60
CA GLN A 36 -43.81 9.36 28.13
C GLN A 36 -42.52 9.30 28.95
N LEU A 37 -41.53 8.62 28.38
CA LEU A 37 -40.27 8.29 29.06
C LEU A 37 -39.14 9.15 28.49
N LYS A 38 -38.07 9.35 29.28
CA LYS A 38 -36.94 10.18 28.86
C LYS A 38 -35.61 9.59 29.32
N ASP A 39 -34.67 9.43 28.39
CA ASP A 39 -33.29 9.05 28.66
C ASP A 39 -33.10 7.76 29.49
N ILE A 40 -34.08 6.84 29.42
CA ILE A 40 -34.08 5.60 30.19
C ILE A 40 -33.20 4.51 29.56
N THR A 41 -32.70 3.59 30.38
CA THR A 41 -32.17 2.29 29.90
C THR A 41 -33.31 1.29 29.68
N PHE A 42 -33.04 0.15 29.05
CA PHE A 42 -34.07 -0.86 28.80
C PHE A 42 -34.60 -1.48 30.10
N GLU A 43 -33.74 -1.64 31.11
CA GLU A 43 -34.05 -2.19 32.44
C GLU A 43 -34.96 -1.27 33.27
N GLN A 44 -35.09 0.00 32.86
CA GLN A 44 -35.96 1.00 33.49
C GLN A 44 -37.35 1.05 32.84
N LEU A 45 -37.63 0.22 31.84
CA LEU A 45 -38.99 0.05 31.32
C LEU A 45 -39.90 -0.60 32.36
N PRO A 46 -41.19 -0.21 32.42
CA PRO A 46 -42.23 -1.00 33.07
C PRO A 46 -42.21 -2.46 32.60
N ALA A 47 -42.45 -3.39 33.52
CA ALA A 47 -42.23 -4.83 33.30
C ALA A 47 -43.10 -5.40 32.16
N GLU A 48 -44.31 -4.87 32.01
CA GLU A 48 -45.29 -5.16 30.96
C GLU A 48 -44.85 -4.66 29.57
N LEU A 49 -44.01 -3.63 29.51
CA LEU A 49 -43.41 -3.14 28.27
C LEU A 49 -42.12 -3.91 27.94
N ALA A 50 -41.31 -4.24 28.95
CA ALA A 50 -40.04 -4.94 28.78
C ALA A 50 -40.17 -6.38 28.21
N GLN A 51 -41.38 -6.94 28.13
CA GLN A 51 -41.64 -8.30 27.63
C GLN A 51 -42.04 -8.37 26.14
N LYS A 52 -42.37 -7.24 25.50
CA LYS A 52 -42.90 -7.18 24.12
C LYS A 52 -42.23 -6.07 23.29
N ARG A 53 -42.39 -6.12 21.96
CA ARG A 53 -42.11 -4.95 21.11
C ARG A 53 -42.98 -3.78 21.59
N LEU A 54 -42.39 -2.59 21.68
CA LEU A 54 -43.07 -1.39 22.15
C LEU A 54 -44.08 -0.91 21.09
N ASP A 55 -45.29 -0.58 21.54
CA ASP A 55 -46.33 0.01 20.70
C ASP A 55 -46.12 1.53 20.58
N PRO A 56 -45.82 2.07 19.39
CA PRO A 56 -45.58 3.50 19.19
C PRO A 56 -46.79 4.40 19.43
N THR A 57 -48.01 3.83 19.46
CA THR A 57 -49.23 4.57 19.80
C THR A 57 -49.37 4.79 21.31
N GLN A 58 -48.78 3.89 22.12
CA GLN A 58 -48.83 3.93 23.58
C GLN A 58 -47.58 4.53 24.20
N VAL A 59 -46.40 4.29 23.61
CA VAL A 59 -45.09 4.61 24.19
C VAL A 59 -44.37 5.67 23.35
N LYS A 60 -43.89 6.73 24.01
CA LYS A 60 -42.93 7.67 23.43
C LYS A 60 -41.71 7.83 24.34
N ILE A 61 -40.52 7.57 23.82
CA ILE A 61 -39.26 7.71 24.57
C ILE A 61 -38.39 8.81 23.96
N THR A 62 -38.12 9.87 24.72
CA THR A 62 -37.28 10.99 24.28
C THR A 62 -35.84 10.80 24.75
N PHE A 63 -34.88 10.82 23.81
CA PHE A 63 -33.46 10.80 24.16
C PHE A 63 -32.81 12.15 23.89
N THR A 64 -32.00 12.62 24.83
CA THR A 64 -31.17 13.84 24.70
C THR A 64 -29.69 13.54 24.53
N SER A 65 -29.32 12.25 24.45
CA SER A 65 -27.96 11.80 24.18
C SER A 65 -27.97 10.51 23.34
N SER A 66 -27.14 10.48 22.30
CA SER A 66 -26.95 9.33 21.42
C SER A 66 -26.39 8.13 22.16
N SER A 67 -25.51 8.33 23.15
CA SER A 67 -24.96 7.25 23.98
C SER A 67 -26.03 6.55 24.83
N LYS A 68 -27.00 7.30 25.39
CA LYS A 68 -28.14 6.73 26.12
C LYS A 68 -29.10 5.98 25.19
N LEU A 69 -29.39 6.56 24.03
CA LEU A 69 -30.19 5.89 23.00
C LEU A 69 -29.51 4.58 22.56
N LYS A 70 -28.19 4.58 22.39
CA LYS A 70 -27.41 3.39 22.07
C LYS A 70 -27.50 2.31 23.16
N ILE A 71 -27.31 2.66 24.42
CA ILE A 71 -27.46 1.70 25.54
C ILE A 71 -28.84 1.05 25.54
N PHE A 72 -29.90 1.85 25.35
CA PHE A 72 -31.27 1.33 25.23
C PHE A 72 -31.44 0.42 24.01
N LEU A 73 -31.01 0.86 22.82
CA LEU A 73 -31.18 0.13 21.57
C LEU A 73 -30.31 -1.13 21.48
N ASP A 74 -29.14 -1.17 22.12
CA ASP A 74 -28.30 -2.37 22.14
C ASP A 74 -29.01 -3.53 22.85
N VAL A 75 -29.72 -3.27 23.95
CA VAL A 75 -30.56 -4.28 24.62
C VAL A 75 -31.87 -4.54 23.87
N TYR A 76 -32.56 -3.48 23.42
CA TYR A 76 -33.85 -3.61 22.72
C TYR A 76 -33.74 -4.40 21.40
N ILE A 77 -32.75 -4.08 20.58
CA ILE A 77 -32.48 -4.77 19.31
C ILE A 77 -32.06 -6.22 19.60
N ALA A 78 -31.14 -6.47 20.55
CA ALA A 78 -30.74 -7.83 20.90
C ALA A 78 -31.90 -8.72 21.36
N LYS A 79 -32.97 -8.14 21.93
CA LYS A 79 -34.14 -8.86 22.43
C LYS A 79 -35.25 -9.06 21.39
N PHE A 80 -35.46 -8.11 20.47
CA PHE A 80 -36.67 -8.09 19.61
C PHE A 80 -36.41 -8.05 18.09
N ASN A 81 -35.16 -7.94 17.67
CA ASN A 81 -34.77 -8.01 16.26
C ASN A 81 -34.93 -9.44 15.73
N ASP A 82 -35.91 -9.64 14.86
CA ASP A 82 -36.19 -10.91 14.20
C ASP A 82 -35.77 -10.80 12.74
N LEU A 83 -34.80 -11.61 12.31
CA LEU A 83 -34.22 -11.57 10.96
C LEU A 83 -35.11 -12.20 9.88
N GLN A 84 -36.17 -12.92 10.27
CA GLN A 84 -37.08 -13.60 9.35
C GLN A 84 -38.51 -13.03 9.42
N GLY A 85 -38.85 -12.36 10.51
CA GLY A 85 -40.14 -11.69 10.72
C GLY A 85 -40.21 -10.24 10.24
N GLN A 86 -41.21 -9.53 10.74
CA GLN A 86 -41.42 -8.12 10.43
C GLN A 86 -40.28 -7.26 10.98
N PRO A 87 -39.79 -6.25 10.20
CA PRO A 87 -38.79 -5.30 10.67
C PRO A 87 -39.18 -4.67 12.01
N LEU A 88 -38.18 -4.41 12.85
CA LEU A 88 -38.36 -3.79 14.15
C LEU A 88 -38.68 -2.29 13.96
N ASP A 89 -39.92 -1.89 14.24
CA ASP A 89 -40.31 -0.48 14.26
C ASP A 89 -39.71 0.24 15.48
N LEU A 90 -39.15 1.42 15.23
CA LEU A 90 -38.52 2.31 16.21
C LEU A 90 -39.26 3.66 16.34
N SER A 91 -40.45 3.81 15.75
CA SER A 91 -41.23 5.06 15.72
C SER A 91 -41.67 5.56 17.10
N PHE A 92 -41.57 4.74 18.16
CA PHE A 92 -41.73 5.17 19.56
C PHE A 92 -40.61 6.15 20.02
N LEU A 93 -39.47 6.19 19.32
CA LEU A 93 -38.37 7.10 19.62
C LEU A 93 -38.70 8.57 19.29
N ASN A 94 -38.25 9.48 20.14
CA ASN A 94 -38.17 10.91 19.87
C ASN A 94 -36.70 11.34 19.91
N MET A 95 -36.13 11.56 18.72
CA MET A 95 -34.73 11.91 18.50
C MET A 95 -34.53 13.42 18.25
N SER A 96 -35.58 14.23 18.36
CA SER A 96 -35.55 15.68 18.06
C SER A 96 -34.57 16.52 18.90
N LYS A 97 -34.00 15.94 19.97
CA LYS A 97 -32.97 16.57 20.83
C LYS A 97 -31.54 16.13 20.49
N LEU A 98 -31.36 15.14 19.64
CA LEU A 98 -30.05 14.65 19.22
C LEU A 98 -29.44 15.53 18.11
N LYS A 99 -28.10 15.48 17.99
CA LYS A 99 -27.34 16.12 16.91
C LYS A 99 -26.47 15.14 16.11
N ASP A 100 -26.37 13.91 16.59
CA ASP A 100 -25.60 12.81 16.07
C ASP A 100 -26.33 11.49 16.35
N ILE A 101 -26.02 10.47 15.55
CA ILE A 101 -26.35 9.07 15.81
C ILE A 101 -25.12 8.19 15.57
N ASP A 102 -23.96 8.72 15.98
CA ASP A 102 -22.67 8.11 15.74
C ASP A 102 -22.63 6.71 16.40
N PHE A 103 -22.22 5.71 15.62
CA PHE A 103 -22.15 4.28 16.00
C PHE A 103 -23.44 3.67 16.56
N LEU A 104 -24.60 4.29 16.32
CA LEU A 104 -25.85 3.90 16.98
C LEU A 104 -26.22 2.42 16.74
N PHE A 105 -26.27 2.01 15.48
CA PHE A 105 -26.54 0.62 15.08
C PHE A 105 -25.25 -0.18 14.82
N ALA A 106 -24.07 0.36 15.13
CA ALA A 106 -22.81 -0.31 14.86
C ALA A 106 -22.72 -1.67 15.58
N GLY A 107 -22.02 -2.60 14.93
CA GLY A 107 -21.56 -3.84 15.56
C GLY A 107 -20.32 -3.63 16.42
N LYS A 108 -19.60 -4.72 16.67
CA LYS A 108 -18.35 -4.70 17.44
C LYS A 108 -17.21 -4.17 16.56
N ILE A 109 -16.87 -2.90 16.74
CA ILE A 109 -15.81 -2.20 15.99
C ILE A 109 -14.47 -2.23 16.75
N ASN A 110 -13.38 -2.29 15.98
CA ASN A 110 -12.02 -1.99 16.40
C ASN A 110 -11.58 -0.67 15.75
N GLU A 111 -10.99 0.24 16.52
CA GLU A 111 -10.50 1.53 16.04
C GLU A 111 -8.98 1.47 15.76
N TYR A 112 -8.55 2.11 14.66
CA TYR A 112 -7.15 2.20 14.27
C TYR A 112 -6.81 3.62 13.81
N THR A 113 -5.64 4.10 14.21
CA THR A 113 -5.12 5.42 13.81
C THR A 113 -3.94 5.26 12.86
N MET A 114 -4.05 5.86 11.68
CA MET A 114 -2.98 5.92 10.68
C MET A 114 -1.88 6.91 11.11
N ALA A 115 -0.69 6.81 10.52
CA ALA A 115 0.45 7.66 10.88
C ALA A 115 0.22 9.18 10.67
N ASN A 116 -0.77 9.57 9.87
CA ASN A 116 -1.20 10.96 9.67
C ASN A 116 -2.38 11.38 10.57
N GLY A 117 -2.79 10.56 11.54
CA GLY A 117 -3.90 10.83 12.46
C GLY A 117 -5.30 10.48 11.92
N ALA A 118 -5.43 10.02 10.67
CA ALA A 118 -6.71 9.54 10.15
C ALA A 118 -7.16 8.29 10.92
N VAL A 119 -8.42 8.26 11.36
CA VAL A 119 -9.00 7.14 12.13
C VAL A 119 -9.92 6.32 11.23
N TYR A 120 -9.70 5.00 11.20
CA TYR A 120 -10.56 4.04 10.50
C TYR A 120 -10.99 2.91 11.43
N PHE A 121 -12.03 2.19 11.04
CA PHE A 121 -12.57 1.05 11.78
C PHE A 121 -12.44 -0.26 11.00
N SER A 122 -12.46 -1.38 11.71
CA SER A 122 -12.70 -2.71 11.16
C SER A 122 -13.40 -3.60 12.19
N CYS A 123 -13.74 -4.82 11.81
CA CYS A 123 -14.34 -5.82 12.69
C CYS A 123 -13.93 -7.23 12.27
N ASN A 124 -14.19 -8.18 13.17
CA ASN A 124 -14.21 -9.59 12.83
C ASN A 124 -15.44 -9.86 11.94
N PRO A 125 -15.29 -10.40 10.71
CA PRO A 125 -16.43 -10.72 9.82
C PRO A 125 -17.45 -11.69 10.44
N ASN A 126 -17.07 -12.43 11.48
CA ASN A 126 -17.96 -13.34 12.21
C ASN A 126 -18.74 -12.66 13.36
N ASP A 127 -18.35 -11.44 13.77
CA ASP A 127 -18.97 -10.67 14.88
C ASP A 127 -19.84 -9.50 14.37
N LEU A 128 -20.31 -9.56 13.12
CA LEU A 128 -21.16 -8.52 12.53
C LEU A 128 -22.55 -8.48 13.20
N ARG A 129 -23.10 -7.29 13.39
CA ARG A 129 -24.42 -7.11 14.00
C ARG A 129 -25.52 -7.20 12.94
N PRO A 130 -26.39 -8.23 12.95
CA PRO A 130 -27.48 -8.32 12.00
C PRO A 130 -28.64 -7.42 12.42
N LEU A 131 -29.22 -6.68 11.47
CA LEU A 131 -30.34 -5.77 11.69
C LEU A 131 -31.47 -6.09 10.70
N ASN A 132 -32.69 -6.18 11.21
CA ASN A 132 -33.94 -6.11 10.46
C ASN A 132 -34.81 -5.02 11.10
N ILE A 133 -34.61 -3.77 10.70
CA ILE A 133 -35.19 -2.59 11.34
C ILE A 133 -35.92 -1.75 10.29
N ASP A 134 -37.08 -1.20 10.65
CA ASP A 134 -37.69 -0.15 9.84
C ASP A 134 -37.02 1.19 10.13
N PHE A 135 -36.19 1.64 9.19
CA PHE A 135 -35.48 2.91 9.29
C PHE A 135 -36.31 4.10 8.81
N TYR A 136 -37.43 3.89 8.11
CA TYR A 136 -38.27 4.97 7.55
C TYR A 136 -38.82 5.90 8.64
N THR A 137 -39.01 5.39 9.85
CA THR A 137 -39.61 6.11 10.97
C THR A 137 -38.62 6.96 11.79
N LEU A 138 -37.33 6.96 11.44
CA LEU A 138 -36.30 7.73 12.15
C LEU A 138 -36.28 9.21 11.75
N ASP A 139 -36.65 10.09 12.69
CA ASP A 139 -36.51 11.54 12.53
C ASP A 139 -35.03 11.97 12.58
N LEU A 140 -34.42 12.11 11.39
CA LEU A 140 -33.06 12.63 11.22
C LEU A 140 -33.01 14.17 11.07
N SER A 141 -34.13 14.88 11.20
CA SER A 141 -34.23 16.32 10.86
C SER A 141 -33.34 17.27 11.68
N ASN A 142 -32.71 16.79 12.75
CA ASN A 142 -31.76 17.53 13.57
C ASN A 142 -30.34 16.95 13.57
N ILE A 143 -30.13 15.82 12.89
CA ILE A 143 -28.87 15.07 12.87
C ILE A 143 -27.88 15.73 11.92
N THR A 144 -26.64 15.85 12.39
CA THR A 144 -25.51 16.47 11.68
C THR A 144 -24.30 15.53 11.57
N SER A 145 -24.32 14.39 12.27
CA SER A 145 -23.29 13.35 12.21
C SER A 145 -23.94 11.96 12.23
N MET A 146 -23.45 11.09 11.36
CA MET A 146 -23.81 9.66 11.27
C MET A 146 -22.54 8.81 11.22
N ARG A 147 -21.51 9.19 11.99
CA ARG A 147 -20.21 8.53 11.95
C ARG A 147 -20.34 7.07 12.36
N GLY A 148 -19.97 6.15 11.48
CA GLY A 148 -20.02 4.72 11.76
C GLY A 148 -21.39 4.17 12.13
N THR A 149 -22.51 4.88 11.85
CA THR A 149 -23.85 4.50 12.33
C THR A 149 -24.25 3.07 11.97
N PHE A 150 -23.83 2.57 10.80
CA PHE A 150 -24.05 1.20 10.34
C PHE A 150 -22.75 0.39 10.20
N ALA A 151 -21.64 0.82 10.83
CA ALA A 151 -20.37 0.12 10.73
C ALA A 151 -20.48 -1.30 11.32
N CYS A 152 -19.90 -2.29 10.62
CA CYS A 152 -19.84 -3.68 11.07
C CYS A 152 -21.21 -4.33 11.31
N THR A 153 -22.14 -4.08 10.38
CA THR A 153 -23.51 -4.62 10.40
C THR A 153 -23.77 -5.55 9.21
N THR A 154 -24.86 -6.32 9.31
CA THR A 154 -25.50 -6.95 8.13
C THR A 154 -26.98 -6.56 8.12
N PHE A 155 -27.41 -5.88 7.06
CA PHE A 155 -28.80 -5.49 6.86
C PHE A 155 -29.12 -5.36 5.38
N THR A 156 -30.41 -5.45 5.05
CA THR A 156 -30.95 -5.32 3.69
C THR A 156 -32.20 -4.43 3.63
N ASN A 157 -32.62 -3.84 4.76
CA ASN A 157 -33.73 -2.90 4.81
C ASN A 157 -33.44 -1.64 3.96
N ASP A 158 -34.49 -1.06 3.39
CA ASP A 158 -34.39 0.18 2.63
C ASP A 158 -34.05 1.37 3.55
N ILE A 159 -33.12 2.20 3.10
CA ILE A 159 -32.72 3.47 3.75
C ILE A 159 -32.75 4.64 2.76
N SER A 160 -33.26 4.45 1.54
CA SER A 160 -33.33 5.46 0.47
C SER A 160 -34.11 6.72 0.88
N GLN A 161 -35.03 6.58 1.83
CA GLN A 161 -35.91 7.65 2.34
C GLN A 161 -35.34 8.41 3.55
N LEU A 162 -34.16 8.04 4.08
CA LEU A 162 -33.57 8.74 5.22
C LEU A 162 -33.22 10.19 4.86
N ASN A 163 -33.76 11.14 5.63
CA ASN A 163 -33.50 12.57 5.42
C ASN A 163 -32.11 12.96 5.97
N VAL A 164 -31.09 12.78 5.13
CA VAL A 164 -29.69 13.10 5.45
C VAL A 164 -29.29 14.55 5.14
N ALA A 165 -30.22 15.42 4.72
CA ALA A 165 -29.93 16.76 4.19
C ALA A 165 -29.15 17.70 5.13
N LYS A 166 -29.14 17.45 6.45
CA LYS A 166 -28.36 18.23 7.44
C LYS A 166 -27.06 17.55 7.89
N VAL A 167 -26.80 16.33 7.45
CA VAL A 167 -25.62 15.54 7.82
C VAL A 167 -24.38 16.18 7.21
N LYS A 168 -23.34 16.35 8.04
CA LYS A 168 -22.03 16.90 7.68
C LYS A 168 -20.92 15.85 7.73
N ASN A 169 -21.13 14.82 8.54
CA ASN A 169 -20.16 13.78 8.81
C ASN A 169 -20.77 12.40 8.52
N MET A 170 -20.25 11.74 7.48
CA MET A 170 -20.57 10.35 7.10
C MET A 170 -19.34 9.43 7.22
N ASN A 171 -18.33 9.86 7.99
CA ASN A 171 -17.11 9.10 8.24
C ASN A 171 -17.44 7.66 8.68
N SER A 172 -16.91 6.68 7.96
CA SER A 172 -17.14 5.24 8.18
C SER A 172 -18.60 4.77 8.23
N LEU A 173 -19.58 5.52 7.70
CA LEU A 173 -21.02 5.25 7.85
C LEU A 173 -21.41 3.78 7.65
N PHE A 174 -20.87 3.14 6.61
CA PHE A 174 -21.11 1.74 6.25
C PHE A 174 -19.86 0.85 6.34
N THR A 175 -18.78 1.26 7.03
CA THR A 175 -17.52 0.48 7.08
C THR A 175 -17.78 -0.99 7.47
N SER A 176 -17.33 -1.91 6.62
CA SER A 176 -17.47 -3.37 6.77
C SER A 176 -18.94 -3.86 6.86
N ALA A 177 -19.90 -3.12 6.31
CA ALA A 177 -21.29 -3.57 6.18
C ALA A 177 -21.45 -4.58 5.02
N LEU A 178 -21.13 -5.85 5.28
CA LEU A 178 -20.87 -6.86 4.22
C LEU A 178 -22.07 -7.26 3.34
N SER A 179 -23.30 -6.86 3.69
CA SER A 179 -24.50 -7.08 2.86
C SER A 179 -25.02 -5.79 2.19
N PHE A 180 -24.34 -4.66 2.39
CA PHE A 180 -24.86 -3.35 2.02
C PHE A 180 -24.58 -2.97 0.56
N ASN A 181 -25.63 -2.93 -0.25
CA ASN A 181 -25.59 -2.48 -1.66
C ASN A 181 -26.93 -1.85 -2.09
N GLN A 182 -27.49 -0.98 -1.24
CA GLN A 182 -28.78 -0.31 -1.46
C GLN A 182 -28.63 0.95 -2.32
N ASP A 183 -29.73 1.40 -2.93
CA ASP A 183 -29.77 2.65 -3.71
C ASP A 183 -29.81 3.87 -2.78
N LEU A 184 -28.87 4.80 -2.98
CA LEU A 184 -28.72 6.05 -2.23
C LEU A 184 -28.82 7.29 -3.14
N SER A 185 -29.25 7.14 -4.39
CA SER A 185 -29.29 8.21 -5.39
C SER A 185 -30.20 9.39 -5.02
N ASN A 186 -31.17 9.17 -4.12
CA ASN A 186 -32.10 10.18 -3.60
C ASN A 186 -31.59 10.96 -2.37
N TRP A 187 -30.42 10.62 -1.83
CA TRP A 187 -29.87 11.30 -0.65
C TRP A 187 -29.30 12.69 -0.99
N ASP A 188 -29.80 13.73 -0.31
CA ASP A 188 -29.19 15.06 -0.33
C ASP A 188 -27.93 15.08 0.55
N VAL A 189 -26.77 14.89 -0.08
CA VAL A 189 -25.45 14.95 0.57
C VAL A 189 -24.78 16.33 0.45
N SER A 190 -25.47 17.37 -0.03
CA SER A 190 -24.89 18.71 -0.32
C SER A 190 -24.32 19.44 0.90
N ASN A 191 -24.61 18.99 2.11
CA ASN A 191 -24.06 19.52 3.36
C ASN A 191 -22.90 18.67 3.94
N VAL A 192 -22.57 17.53 3.34
CA VAL A 192 -21.51 16.62 3.82
C VAL A 192 -20.12 17.21 3.56
N THR A 193 -19.26 17.14 4.59
CA THR A 193 -17.88 17.66 4.58
C THR A 193 -16.82 16.58 4.81
N ASP A 194 -17.21 15.43 5.37
CA ASP A 194 -16.36 14.26 5.64
C ASP A 194 -17.08 12.98 5.18
N MET A 195 -16.47 12.27 4.22
CA MET A 195 -16.88 10.95 3.71
C MET A 195 -15.77 9.89 3.89
N ALA A 196 -14.78 10.14 4.74
CA ALA A 196 -13.64 9.23 4.89
C ALA A 196 -14.11 7.84 5.35
N PHE A 197 -13.63 6.80 4.67
CA PHE A 197 -13.96 5.39 4.88
C PHE A 197 -15.44 5.01 4.74
N MET A 198 -16.31 5.89 4.22
CA MET A 198 -17.77 5.73 4.21
C MET A 198 -18.26 4.35 3.74
N PHE A 199 -17.65 3.79 2.68
CA PHE A 199 -17.97 2.48 2.10
C PHE A 199 -16.84 1.45 2.27
N LYS A 200 -15.84 1.70 3.13
CA LYS A 200 -14.68 0.80 3.30
C LYS A 200 -15.13 -0.64 3.56
N GLU A 201 -14.56 -1.62 2.84
CA GLU A 201 -14.88 -3.06 2.98
C GLU A 201 -16.37 -3.41 2.77
N THR A 202 -17.08 -2.70 1.88
CA THR A 202 -18.47 -3.03 1.49
C THR A 202 -18.56 -3.59 0.07
N PRO A 203 -19.60 -4.38 -0.26
CA PRO A 203 -19.91 -4.79 -1.64
C PRO A 203 -20.65 -3.69 -2.43
N PHE A 204 -20.51 -2.42 -2.01
CA PHE A 204 -21.28 -1.31 -2.58
C PHE A 204 -20.89 -1.05 -4.04
N ASN A 205 -21.89 -1.00 -4.93
CA ASN A 205 -21.71 -0.75 -6.35
C ASN A 205 -22.98 -0.11 -6.98
N ARG A 206 -23.61 0.85 -6.30
CA ARG A 206 -24.75 1.62 -6.83
C ARG A 206 -24.35 3.00 -7.31
N ASN A 207 -25.11 3.51 -8.27
CA ASN A 207 -24.88 4.80 -8.90
C ASN A 207 -24.96 5.95 -7.87
N LEU A 208 -23.93 6.80 -7.83
CA LEU A 208 -23.84 7.99 -6.99
C LEU A 208 -23.68 9.30 -7.81
N SER A 209 -23.95 9.26 -9.12
CA SER A 209 -23.74 10.40 -10.02
C SER A 209 -24.66 11.60 -9.74
N THR A 210 -25.70 11.43 -8.92
CA THR A 210 -26.63 12.49 -8.50
C THR A 210 -26.16 13.27 -7.28
N TRP A 211 -25.10 12.83 -6.61
CA TRP A 211 -24.62 13.42 -5.35
C TRP A 211 -23.86 14.75 -5.57
N ASP A 212 -24.30 15.81 -4.89
CA ASP A 212 -23.53 17.05 -4.73
C ASP A 212 -22.47 16.86 -3.63
N VAL A 213 -21.24 16.55 -4.05
CA VAL A 213 -20.08 16.42 -3.15
C VAL A 213 -19.24 17.70 -3.04
N SER A 214 -19.71 18.84 -3.57
CA SER A 214 -18.96 20.12 -3.66
C SER A 214 -18.47 20.71 -2.32
N ARG A 215 -18.94 20.16 -1.20
CA ARG A 215 -18.53 20.55 0.16
C ARG A 215 -17.60 19.55 0.85
N VAL A 216 -17.39 18.37 0.29
CA VAL A 216 -16.55 17.32 0.87
C VAL A 216 -15.08 17.79 0.89
N THR A 217 -14.44 17.60 2.02
CA THR A 217 -13.03 17.97 2.24
C THR A 217 -12.12 16.78 2.51
N ASP A 218 -12.69 15.64 2.90
CA ASP A 218 -11.98 14.39 3.13
C ASP A 218 -12.72 13.21 2.49
N MET A 219 -12.03 12.47 1.62
CA MET A 219 -12.47 11.23 0.96
C MET A 219 -11.50 10.07 1.25
N THR A 220 -10.66 10.18 2.29
CA THR A 220 -9.66 9.17 2.68
C THR A 220 -10.32 7.80 2.80
N GLY A 221 -9.86 6.83 2.01
CA GLY A 221 -10.35 5.45 2.05
C GLY A 221 -11.84 5.24 1.74
N MET A 222 -12.53 6.20 1.13
CA MET A 222 -13.99 6.17 0.92
C MET A 222 -14.48 4.86 0.29
N PHE A 223 -13.77 4.35 -0.71
CA PHE A 223 -14.02 3.09 -1.44
C PHE A 223 -12.88 2.06 -1.22
N ALA A 224 -12.18 2.11 -0.09
CA ALA A 224 -11.13 1.15 0.22
C ALA A 224 -11.73 -0.26 0.37
N TYR A 225 -11.15 -1.25 -0.31
CA TYR A 225 -11.58 -2.66 -0.35
C TYR A 225 -12.98 -2.91 -0.95
N THR A 226 -13.63 -1.93 -1.59
CA THR A 226 -14.90 -2.16 -2.32
C THR A 226 -14.62 -2.84 -3.66
N SER A 227 -14.44 -4.16 -3.63
CA SER A 227 -13.86 -4.93 -4.76
C SER A 227 -14.65 -4.82 -6.06
N ASP A 228 -15.97 -4.68 -6.00
CA ASP A 228 -16.86 -4.62 -7.17
C ASP A 228 -17.17 -3.19 -7.65
N PHE A 229 -16.78 -2.16 -6.89
CA PHE A 229 -17.16 -0.78 -7.17
C PHE A 229 -16.55 -0.28 -8.49
N ASN A 230 -17.41 0.09 -9.44
CA ASN A 230 -16.99 0.62 -10.74
C ASN A 230 -18.04 1.58 -11.34
N GLN A 231 -18.56 2.49 -10.53
CA GLN A 231 -19.62 3.44 -10.90
C GLN A 231 -19.06 4.76 -11.44
N GLU A 232 -19.88 5.48 -12.21
CA GLU A 232 -19.50 6.75 -12.82
C GLU A 232 -19.41 7.86 -11.77
N LEU A 233 -18.25 8.55 -11.72
CA LEU A 233 -17.91 9.56 -10.72
C LEU A 233 -17.32 10.84 -11.32
N ASN A 234 -17.07 10.90 -12.64
CA ASN A 234 -16.33 12.01 -13.26
C ASN A 234 -17.07 13.36 -13.11
N PHE A 235 -18.38 13.35 -12.92
CA PHE A 235 -19.23 14.54 -12.73
C PHE A 235 -19.16 15.17 -11.32
N TRP A 236 -18.45 14.57 -10.36
CA TRP A 236 -18.33 15.09 -8.99
C TRP A 236 -17.43 16.34 -8.89
N ASP A 237 -17.94 17.40 -8.25
CA ASP A 237 -17.12 18.55 -7.84
C ASP A 237 -16.28 18.20 -6.60
N VAL A 238 -15.04 17.75 -6.84
CA VAL A 238 -14.06 17.45 -5.79
C VAL A 238 -13.14 18.63 -5.46
N SER A 239 -13.43 19.86 -5.93
CA SER A 239 -12.56 21.05 -5.82
C SER A 239 -12.21 21.50 -4.40
N ARG A 240 -12.87 20.93 -3.37
CA ARG A 240 -12.62 21.19 -1.95
C ARG A 240 -11.89 20.08 -1.21
N VAL A 241 -11.71 18.91 -1.84
CA VAL A 241 -11.06 17.75 -1.22
C VAL A 241 -9.58 18.02 -0.98
N LYS A 242 -9.11 17.68 0.23
CA LYS A 242 -7.71 17.82 0.66
C LYS A 242 -6.98 16.48 0.74
N SER A 243 -7.69 15.41 1.07
CA SER A 243 -7.15 14.05 1.16
C SER A 243 -7.97 13.08 0.31
N MET A 244 -7.27 12.34 -0.54
CA MET A 244 -7.77 11.18 -1.30
C MET A 244 -6.94 9.93 -0.97
N GLN A 245 -6.26 9.92 0.18
CA GLN A 245 -5.40 8.80 0.59
C GLN A 245 -6.21 7.49 0.60
N GLY A 246 -5.70 6.48 -0.12
CA GLY A 246 -6.32 5.16 -0.19
C GLY A 246 -7.75 5.12 -0.73
N MET A 247 -8.25 6.18 -1.39
CA MET A 247 -9.66 6.30 -1.79
C MET A 247 -10.19 5.07 -2.53
N PHE A 248 -9.38 4.47 -3.40
CA PHE A 248 -9.67 3.26 -4.18
C PHE A 248 -8.65 2.12 -3.90
N LEU A 249 -8.04 2.10 -2.70
CA LEU A 249 -7.18 1.00 -2.24
C LEU A 249 -7.95 -0.33 -2.35
N GLU A 250 -7.41 -1.34 -3.05
CA GLU A 250 -8.06 -2.66 -3.26
C GLU A 250 -9.46 -2.59 -3.92
N ALA A 251 -9.79 -1.49 -4.62
CA ALA A 251 -11.02 -1.39 -5.43
C ALA A 251 -10.86 -2.17 -6.76
N LYS A 252 -10.94 -3.50 -6.68
CA LYS A 252 -10.48 -4.44 -7.72
C LYS A 252 -11.10 -4.29 -9.10
N SER A 253 -12.31 -3.76 -9.19
CA SER A 253 -13.04 -3.55 -10.44
C SER A 253 -13.00 -2.10 -10.94
N PHE A 254 -12.44 -1.16 -10.19
CA PHE A 254 -12.53 0.26 -10.50
C PHE A 254 -11.66 0.65 -11.71
N ASN A 255 -12.29 1.10 -12.78
CA ASN A 255 -11.63 1.56 -13.99
C ASN A 255 -12.49 2.62 -14.71
N ARG A 256 -12.63 3.80 -14.10
CA ARG A 256 -13.34 4.95 -14.67
C ARG A 256 -12.41 6.13 -14.87
N ASP A 257 -12.71 6.91 -15.90
CA ASP A 257 -12.07 8.20 -16.14
C ASP A 257 -12.48 9.19 -15.05
N LEU A 258 -11.53 10.02 -14.62
CA LEU A 258 -11.68 11.02 -13.55
C LEU A 258 -11.10 12.38 -14.00
N ASP A 259 -11.08 12.63 -15.31
CA ASP A 259 -10.39 13.77 -15.93
C ASP A 259 -11.13 15.11 -15.80
N TYR A 260 -12.35 15.13 -15.27
CA TYR A 260 -13.09 16.35 -14.94
C TYR A 260 -12.89 16.79 -13.48
N TRP A 261 -12.22 15.98 -12.64
CA TRP A 261 -11.97 16.30 -11.24
C TRP A 261 -10.93 17.43 -11.05
N ASP A 262 -11.34 18.52 -10.41
CA ASP A 262 -10.41 19.54 -9.89
C ASP A 262 -9.74 19.05 -8.60
N VAL A 263 -8.60 18.36 -8.74
CA VAL A 263 -7.77 17.92 -7.61
C VAL A 263 -6.77 18.98 -7.11
N SER A 264 -6.88 20.26 -7.55
CA SER A 264 -5.87 21.30 -7.27
C SER A 264 -5.69 21.67 -5.79
N ARG A 265 -6.58 21.20 -4.93
CA ARG A 265 -6.52 21.34 -3.46
C ARG A 265 -6.04 20.09 -2.71
N VAL A 266 -5.87 18.96 -3.39
CA VAL A 266 -5.43 17.72 -2.77
C VAL A 266 -3.96 17.81 -2.37
N GLU A 267 -3.66 17.47 -1.12
CA GLU A 267 -2.31 17.52 -0.53
C GLU A 267 -1.73 16.11 -0.33
N ASN A 268 -2.59 15.08 -0.27
CA ASN A 268 -2.23 13.68 -0.02
C ASN A 268 -2.99 12.72 -0.97
N MET A 269 -2.23 11.99 -1.81
CA MET A 269 -2.72 10.93 -2.71
C MET A 269 -2.09 9.56 -2.40
N THR A 270 -1.54 9.40 -1.18
CA THR A 270 -0.88 8.16 -0.73
C THR A 270 -1.79 6.94 -0.95
N ALA A 271 -1.27 5.92 -1.63
CA ALA A 271 -1.95 4.64 -1.90
C ALA A 271 -3.33 4.74 -2.59
N MET A 272 -3.65 5.85 -3.28
CA MET A 272 -5.00 6.11 -3.82
C MET A 272 -5.56 4.97 -4.69
N PHE A 273 -4.73 4.34 -5.53
CA PHE A 273 -5.07 3.20 -6.40
C PHE A 273 -4.22 1.95 -6.09
N MET A 274 -3.71 1.83 -4.87
CA MET A 274 -2.91 0.68 -4.45
C MET A 274 -3.76 -0.61 -4.54
N TYR A 275 -3.22 -1.63 -5.20
CA TYR A 275 -3.90 -2.88 -5.57
C TYR A 275 -5.29 -2.68 -6.21
N ALA A 276 -5.43 -1.66 -7.07
CA ALA A 276 -6.51 -1.55 -8.05
C ALA A 276 -6.04 -2.14 -9.41
N PRO A 277 -5.98 -3.49 -9.58
CA PRO A 277 -5.26 -4.17 -10.66
C PRO A 277 -5.67 -3.75 -12.08
N VAL A 278 -6.94 -3.39 -12.28
CA VAL A 278 -7.53 -3.03 -13.58
C VAL A 278 -7.58 -1.53 -13.85
N PHE A 279 -7.18 -0.69 -12.90
CA PHE A 279 -7.30 0.75 -13.03
C PHE A 279 -6.37 1.31 -14.12
N ASN A 280 -6.97 1.94 -15.13
CA ASN A 280 -6.30 2.66 -16.21
C ASN A 280 -7.16 3.86 -16.68
N GLY A 281 -7.95 4.44 -15.79
CA GLY A 281 -8.80 5.60 -16.09
C GLY A 281 -7.97 6.87 -16.37
N ASN A 282 -8.51 7.74 -17.21
CA ASN A 282 -7.89 9.01 -17.55
C ASN A 282 -7.82 9.96 -16.33
N ILE A 283 -6.60 10.36 -15.98
CA ILE A 283 -6.26 11.31 -14.91
C ILE A 283 -5.24 12.37 -15.40
N SER A 284 -5.11 12.52 -16.72
CA SER A 284 -4.06 13.33 -17.37
C SER A 284 -4.24 14.84 -17.21
N THR A 285 -5.42 15.28 -16.77
CA THR A 285 -5.81 16.68 -16.55
C THR A 285 -5.51 17.19 -15.13
N TRP A 286 -5.20 16.29 -14.19
CA TRP A 286 -5.09 16.59 -12.76
C TRP A 286 -3.98 17.59 -12.42
N ASP A 287 -4.34 18.68 -11.74
CA ASP A 287 -3.39 19.65 -11.18
C ASP A 287 -2.88 19.19 -9.81
N VAL A 288 -1.88 18.31 -9.82
CA VAL A 288 -1.26 17.75 -8.61
C VAL A 288 -0.27 18.68 -7.89
N LYS A 289 -0.19 19.98 -8.24
CA LYS A 289 0.86 20.92 -7.74
C LYS A 289 0.91 21.12 -6.21
N ARG A 290 -0.11 20.67 -5.47
CA ARG A 290 -0.17 20.72 -4.00
C ARG A 290 0.19 19.41 -3.31
N VAL A 291 0.22 18.30 -4.04
CA VAL A 291 0.49 16.97 -3.48
C VAL A 291 1.92 16.90 -2.93
N THR A 292 2.07 16.40 -1.70
CA THR A 292 3.38 16.24 -1.03
C THR A 292 3.83 14.77 -0.93
N SER A 293 2.89 13.82 -0.98
CA SER A 293 3.16 12.38 -1.00
C SER A 293 2.39 11.68 -2.11
N MET A 294 3.11 10.87 -2.89
CA MET A 294 2.56 9.91 -3.86
C MET A 294 2.97 8.47 -3.51
N HIS A 295 3.34 8.22 -2.25
CA HIS A 295 3.75 6.90 -1.75
C HIS A 295 2.74 5.82 -2.14
N SER A 296 3.21 4.74 -2.76
CA SER A 296 2.41 3.59 -3.23
C SER A 296 1.19 3.92 -4.12
N MET A 297 1.10 5.11 -4.74
CA MET A 297 -0.15 5.57 -5.40
C MET A 297 -0.74 4.59 -6.43
N PHE A 298 0.08 3.96 -7.27
CA PHE A 298 -0.30 2.95 -8.26
C PHE A 298 0.33 1.57 -7.97
N HIS A 299 0.73 1.31 -6.72
CA HIS A 299 1.34 0.04 -6.31
C HIS A 299 0.39 -1.12 -6.61
N GLY A 300 0.71 -2.01 -7.54
CA GLY A 300 -0.11 -3.17 -7.90
C GLY A 300 -1.27 -2.86 -8.85
N ALA A 301 -1.33 -1.65 -9.41
CA ALA A 301 -2.24 -1.31 -10.50
C ALA A 301 -1.68 -1.86 -11.83
N TYR A 302 -1.74 -3.18 -12.01
CA TYR A 302 -1.05 -3.88 -13.11
C TYR A 302 -1.36 -3.34 -14.51
N GLN A 303 -2.61 -2.91 -14.76
CA GLN A 303 -3.03 -2.36 -16.05
C GLN A 303 -2.68 -0.88 -16.25
N PHE A 304 -2.26 -0.16 -15.21
CA PHE A 304 -2.11 1.29 -15.25
C PHE A 304 -1.00 1.74 -16.21
N ASN A 305 -1.38 2.60 -17.16
CA ASN A 305 -0.51 3.22 -18.14
C ASN A 305 -1.08 4.59 -18.61
N GLY A 306 -1.77 5.33 -17.74
CA GLY A 306 -2.35 6.64 -18.05
C GLY A 306 -1.29 7.74 -18.16
N ASP A 307 -1.47 8.71 -19.07
CA ASP A 307 -0.53 9.82 -19.30
C ASP A 307 -0.44 10.74 -18.06
N LEU A 308 0.79 10.91 -17.54
CA LEU A 308 1.14 11.78 -16.42
C LEU A 308 2.13 12.89 -16.79
N SER A 309 2.41 13.09 -18.09
CA SER A 309 3.45 14.00 -18.60
C SER A 309 3.22 15.48 -18.25
N LYS A 310 1.96 15.85 -17.93
CA LYS A 310 1.54 17.21 -17.53
C LYS A 310 1.57 17.46 -16.02
N TRP A 311 1.77 16.42 -15.19
CA TRP A 311 1.69 16.53 -13.74
C TRP A 311 2.84 17.36 -13.15
N ASN A 312 2.50 18.38 -12.35
CA ASN A 312 3.48 19.18 -11.62
C ASN A 312 3.81 18.56 -10.26
N VAL A 313 4.76 17.62 -10.24
CA VAL A 313 5.21 16.92 -9.02
C VAL A 313 6.20 17.70 -8.15
N SER A 314 6.44 19.00 -8.41
CA SER A 314 7.52 19.79 -7.77
C SER A 314 7.41 20.03 -6.26
N ARG A 315 6.34 19.54 -5.60
CA ARG A 315 6.17 19.55 -4.14
C ARG A 315 6.29 18.17 -3.50
N VAL A 316 6.33 17.09 -4.28
CA VAL A 316 6.38 15.73 -3.76
C VAL A 316 7.74 15.47 -3.10
N THR A 317 7.73 14.90 -1.90
CA THR A 317 8.93 14.51 -1.15
C THR A 317 9.12 12.99 -1.08
N ASP A 318 8.04 12.22 -1.19
CA ASP A 318 8.07 10.75 -1.18
C ASP A 318 7.34 10.17 -2.41
N MET A 319 8.09 9.39 -3.22
CA MET A 319 7.60 8.63 -4.37
C MET A 319 7.85 7.12 -4.21
N SER A 320 8.19 6.65 -3.00
CA SER A 320 8.48 5.24 -2.76
C SER A 320 7.28 4.36 -3.12
N ARG A 321 7.59 3.25 -3.79
CA ARG A 321 6.61 2.27 -4.33
C ARG A 321 5.55 2.84 -5.29
N MET A 322 5.67 4.07 -5.79
CA MET A 322 4.60 4.72 -6.57
C MET A 322 4.09 3.87 -7.75
N PHE A 323 4.98 3.18 -8.46
CA PHE A 323 4.67 2.26 -9.57
C PHE A 323 5.13 0.81 -9.29
N PHE A 324 5.26 0.42 -8.02
CA PHE A 324 5.61 -0.95 -7.64
C PHE A 324 4.59 -1.92 -8.24
N LEU A 325 5.01 -2.98 -8.94
CA LEU A 325 4.13 -3.92 -9.65
C LEU A 325 3.21 -3.29 -10.73
N ALA A 326 3.40 -2.03 -11.14
CA ALA A 326 2.67 -1.44 -12.27
C ALA A 326 3.24 -1.96 -13.60
N THR A 327 3.01 -3.25 -13.89
CA THR A 327 3.70 -4.00 -14.96
C THR A 327 3.49 -3.44 -16.36
N ASN A 328 2.35 -2.81 -16.64
CA ASN A 328 2.09 -2.16 -17.93
C ASN A 328 2.65 -0.74 -18.08
N PHE A 329 3.09 -0.10 -17.00
CA PHE A 329 3.41 1.33 -17.01
C PHE A 329 4.66 1.65 -17.84
N ASN A 330 4.54 2.54 -18.82
CA ASN A 330 5.63 3.03 -19.66
C ASN A 330 5.37 4.43 -20.26
N GLN A 331 4.99 5.39 -19.41
CA GLN A 331 4.70 6.76 -19.85
C GLN A 331 5.89 7.72 -19.70
N ASP A 332 5.85 8.83 -20.44
CA ASP A 332 6.88 9.88 -20.39
C ASP A 332 6.83 10.68 -19.09
N LEU A 333 7.93 10.60 -18.32
CA LEU A 333 8.14 11.33 -17.06
C LEU A 333 9.31 12.32 -17.16
N SER A 334 9.85 12.58 -18.36
CA SER A 334 11.03 13.43 -18.59
C SER A 334 10.84 14.89 -18.17
N LYS A 335 9.59 15.35 -18.01
CA LYS A 335 9.25 16.73 -17.59
C LYS A 335 9.01 16.88 -16.09
N TRP A 336 9.07 15.79 -15.32
CA TRP A 336 8.83 15.82 -13.88
C TRP A 336 9.97 16.50 -13.12
N ASN A 337 9.64 17.52 -12.33
CA ASN A 337 10.58 18.15 -11.41
C ASN A 337 10.61 17.40 -10.07
N VAL A 338 11.55 16.47 -9.93
CA VAL A 338 11.73 15.64 -8.72
C VAL A 338 12.70 16.23 -7.68
N ALA A 339 13.13 17.49 -7.81
CA ALA A 339 14.19 18.12 -6.99
C ALA A 339 13.90 18.33 -5.49
N ARG A 340 12.76 17.81 -5.00
CA ARG A 340 12.38 17.77 -3.57
C ARG A 340 12.19 16.35 -3.03
N VAL A 341 12.23 15.33 -3.89
CA VAL A 341 12.07 13.94 -3.49
C VAL A 341 13.29 13.48 -2.71
N THR A 342 13.06 12.87 -1.55
CA THR A 342 14.11 12.29 -0.70
C THR A 342 14.09 10.76 -0.71
N ASN A 343 12.93 10.17 -1.02
CA ASN A 343 12.71 8.72 -1.03
C ASN A 343 12.14 8.24 -2.38
N MET A 344 12.91 7.40 -3.08
CA MET A 344 12.50 6.72 -4.34
C MET A 344 12.55 5.19 -4.20
N SER A 345 12.58 4.67 -2.97
CA SER A 345 12.68 3.24 -2.72
C SER A 345 11.56 2.45 -3.42
N GLN A 346 11.98 1.45 -4.20
CA GLN A 346 11.12 0.53 -4.93
C GLN A 346 10.12 1.19 -5.90
N MET A 347 10.37 2.44 -6.34
CA MET A 347 9.44 3.24 -7.15
C MET A 347 8.95 2.53 -8.42
N PHE A 348 9.84 1.86 -9.17
CA PHE A 348 9.54 1.11 -10.40
C PHE A 348 9.81 -0.40 -10.23
N TRP A 349 9.79 -0.92 -9.00
CA TRP A 349 10.03 -2.34 -8.77
C TRP A 349 8.98 -3.19 -9.48
N GLN A 350 9.41 -4.15 -10.31
CA GLN A 350 8.55 -4.96 -11.19
C GLN A 350 7.67 -4.17 -12.19
N ALA A 351 7.96 -2.89 -12.47
CA ALA A 351 7.39 -2.16 -13.60
C ALA A 351 8.02 -2.66 -14.92
N SER A 352 7.69 -3.89 -15.33
CA SER A 352 8.48 -4.64 -16.31
C SER A 352 8.47 -4.07 -17.73
N LYS A 353 7.46 -3.27 -18.12
CA LYS A 353 7.47 -2.52 -19.40
C LYS A 353 8.15 -1.15 -19.32
N PHE A 354 8.50 -0.65 -18.13
CA PHE A 354 9.01 0.71 -17.98
C PHE A 354 10.41 0.86 -18.59
N SER A 355 10.54 1.81 -19.51
CA SER A 355 11.77 2.12 -20.25
C SER A 355 11.99 3.63 -20.45
N GLY A 356 11.27 4.48 -19.69
CA GLY A 356 11.25 5.93 -19.88
C GLY A 356 12.61 6.62 -19.66
N ASP A 357 12.81 7.75 -20.34
CA ASP A 357 13.97 8.61 -20.10
C ASP A 357 13.79 9.45 -18.83
N LEU A 358 14.82 9.43 -17.97
CA LEU A 358 14.90 10.13 -16.69
C LEU A 358 16.16 11.01 -16.60
N SER A 359 16.82 11.27 -17.73
CA SER A 359 18.07 12.04 -17.81
C SER A 359 17.98 13.46 -17.24
N SER A 360 16.78 14.06 -17.27
CA SER A 360 16.47 15.39 -16.75
C SER A 360 16.24 15.46 -15.24
N TRP A 361 16.12 14.32 -14.55
CA TRP A 361 15.72 14.27 -13.15
C TRP A 361 16.86 14.74 -12.22
N ASN A 362 16.59 15.80 -11.46
CA ASN A 362 17.47 16.23 -10.38
C ASN A 362 17.22 15.39 -9.12
N VAL A 363 18.04 14.36 -8.91
CA VAL A 363 17.97 13.43 -7.78
C VAL A 363 18.89 13.79 -6.60
N SER A 364 19.52 14.96 -6.58
CA SER A 364 20.53 15.40 -5.59
C SER A 364 20.07 15.41 -4.11
N LYS A 365 18.77 15.25 -3.82
CA LYS A 365 18.21 15.15 -2.46
C LYS A 365 17.74 13.75 -2.08
N VAL A 366 17.82 12.78 -2.99
CA VAL A 366 17.39 11.41 -2.73
C VAL A 366 18.43 10.73 -1.84
N THR A 367 17.98 10.21 -0.70
CA THR A 367 18.84 9.50 0.27
C THR A 367 18.63 8.00 0.23
N ASN A 368 17.52 7.52 -0.34
CA ASN A 368 17.15 6.12 -0.46
C ASN A 368 16.67 5.79 -1.90
N MET A 369 17.42 4.90 -2.58
CA MET A 369 17.11 4.34 -3.89
C MET A 369 16.95 2.80 -3.85
N GLN A 370 16.74 2.22 -2.66
CA GLN A 370 16.61 0.78 -2.43
C GLN A 370 15.59 0.17 -3.41
N GLY A 371 16.04 -0.72 -4.30
CA GLY A 371 15.17 -1.42 -5.24
C GLY A 371 14.50 -0.56 -6.31
N MET A 372 14.94 0.68 -6.56
CA MET A 372 14.22 1.64 -7.43
C MET A 372 13.79 1.05 -8.78
N PHE A 373 14.62 0.24 -9.43
CA PHE A 373 14.35 -0.44 -10.72
C PHE A 373 14.41 -1.97 -10.61
N GLY A 374 14.23 -2.53 -9.41
CA GLY A 374 14.34 -3.97 -9.17
C GLY A 374 13.29 -4.77 -9.94
N ASN A 375 13.72 -5.67 -10.82
CA ASN A 375 12.94 -6.47 -11.77
C ASN A 375 12.21 -5.63 -12.84
N ALA A 376 12.62 -4.39 -13.09
CA ALA A 376 12.21 -3.62 -14.26
C ALA A 376 13.00 -4.12 -15.49
N GLU A 377 12.63 -5.29 -16.03
CA GLU A 377 13.49 -6.04 -16.96
C GLU A 377 13.87 -5.28 -18.24
N ASN A 378 12.98 -4.39 -18.72
CA ASN A 378 13.20 -3.56 -19.91
C ASN A 378 13.84 -2.19 -19.63
N PHE A 379 14.12 -1.86 -18.37
CA PHE A 379 14.60 -0.53 -18.02
C PHE A 379 16.03 -0.28 -18.50
N ASN A 380 16.20 0.76 -19.32
CA ASN A 380 17.50 1.23 -19.81
C ASN A 380 17.53 2.76 -20.05
N GLY A 381 16.76 3.53 -19.27
CA GLY A 381 16.75 5.01 -19.33
C GLY A 381 18.11 5.61 -18.94
N ILE A 382 18.45 6.81 -19.43
CA ILE A 382 19.80 7.38 -19.26
C ILE A 382 19.98 7.97 -17.85
N LEU A 383 20.94 7.46 -17.08
CA LEU A 383 21.19 7.86 -15.68
C LEU A 383 22.57 8.51 -15.43
N ARG A 384 23.36 8.74 -16.48
CA ARG A 384 24.80 9.06 -16.36
C ARG A 384 25.10 10.34 -15.56
N ASP A 385 24.22 11.33 -15.63
CA ASP A 385 24.42 12.66 -15.07
C ASP A 385 23.61 12.92 -13.78
N TRP A 386 23.06 11.86 -13.18
CA TRP A 386 22.43 11.90 -11.86
C TRP A 386 23.44 12.18 -10.75
N ASP A 387 23.15 13.19 -9.92
CA ASP A 387 23.85 13.42 -8.65
C ASP A 387 23.28 12.51 -7.55
N VAL A 388 23.96 11.38 -7.32
CA VAL A 388 23.63 10.41 -6.27
C VAL A 388 24.40 10.62 -4.97
N SER A 389 25.07 11.77 -4.79
CA SER A 389 26.01 12.01 -3.66
C SER A 389 25.39 11.98 -2.27
N GLN A 390 24.06 12.07 -2.15
CA GLN A 390 23.32 11.96 -0.88
C GLN A 390 22.72 10.57 -0.65
N VAL A 391 22.84 9.64 -1.60
CA VAL A 391 22.25 8.30 -1.49
C VAL A 391 23.03 7.45 -0.48
N THR A 392 22.30 6.85 0.47
CA THR A 392 22.87 6.00 1.52
C THR A 392 22.51 4.52 1.36
N ASP A 393 21.44 4.20 0.64
CA ASP A 393 21.00 2.84 0.35
C ASP A 393 20.73 2.67 -1.16
N MET A 394 21.51 1.79 -1.80
CA MET A 394 21.36 1.34 -3.19
C MET A 394 21.05 -0.17 -3.28
N SER A 395 20.67 -0.80 -2.17
CA SER A 395 20.40 -2.24 -2.13
C SER A 395 19.32 -2.60 -3.14
N TYR A 396 19.55 -3.65 -3.94
CA TYR A 396 18.65 -4.15 -4.97
C TYR A 396 18.31 -3.16 -6.11
N MET A 397 18.96 -2.00 -6.23
CA MET A 397 18.52 -0.91 -7.12
C MET A 397 18.25 -1.36 -8.57
N PHE A 398 19.05 -2.29 -9.10
CA PHE A 398 18.94 -2.87 -10.45
C PHE A 398 18.86 -4.42 -10.42
N ILE A 399 18.38 -5.03 -9.33
CA ILE A 399 18.22 -6.50 -9.28
C ILE A 399 17.34 -6.98 -10.45
N ASN A 400 17.76 -7.99 -11.21
CA ASN A 400 17.09 -8.52 -12.40
C ASN A 400 16.71 -7.46 -13.48
N ALA A 401 17.34 -6.28 -13.50
CA ALA A 401 17.18 -5.30 -14.56
C ALA A 401 17.98 -5.75 -15.80
N LYS A 402 17.54 -6.84 -16.45
CA LYS A 402 18.29 -7.59 -17.46
C LYS A 402 18.86 -6.69 -18.57
N ASN A 403 18.05 -5.79 -19.13
CA ASN A 403 18.43 -4.95 -20.26
C ASN A 403 19.23 -3.68 -19.89
N PHE A 404 19.55 -3.47 -18.60
CA PHE A 404 20.23 -2.27 -18.12
C PHE A 404 21.71 -2.22 -18.54
N ARG A 405 22.08 -1.18 -19.31
CA ARG A 405 23.41 -1.00 -19.94
C ARG A 405 23.96 0.42 -19.76
N ASN A 406 23.64 1.07 -18.63
CA ASN A 406 24.03 2.45 -18.37
C ASN A 406 25.48 2.61 -17.93
N ASN A 407 26.08 3.74 -18.32
CA ASN A 407 27.38 4.19 -17.83
C ASN A 407 27.21 4.99 -16.54
N LEU A 408 27.73 4.45 -15.43
CA LEU A 408 27.63 5.02 -14.07
C LEU A 408 28.97 5.57 -13.55
N SER A 409 29.98 5.72 -14.41
CA SER A 409 31.35 6.09 -13.99
C SER A 409 31.50 7.50 -13.41
N LYS A 410 30.48 8.35 -13.54
CA LYS A 410 30.41 9.69 -12.94
C LYS A 410 29.79 9.72 -11.53
N TRP A 411 29.15 8.65 -11.09
CA TRP A 411 28.39 8.64 -9.83
C TRP A 411 29.32 8.76 -8.61
N ASN A 412 29.02 9.71 -7.73
CA ASN A 412 29.64 9.82 -6.41
C ASN A 412 28.88 8.96 -5.41
N VAL A 413 29.43 7.79 -5.06
CA VAL A 413 28.82 6.82 -4.14
C VAL A 413 29.41 6.84 -2.72
N SER A 414 30.21 7.85 -2.37
CA SER A 414 30.94 7.95 -1.10
C SER A 414 30.07 7.95 0.18
N GLN A 415 28.75 8.21 0.07
CA GLN A 415 27.81 8.16 1.19
C GLN A 415 27.03 6.83 1.29
N VAL A 416 27.20 5.91 0.32
CA VAL A 416 26.45 4.65 0.26
C VAL A 416 26.96 3.69 1.34
N LYS A 417 26.04 3.16 2.15
CA LYS A 417 26.33 2.24 3.27
C LYS A 417 26.07 0.77 2.91
N THR A 418 25.20 0.52 1.94
CA THR A 418 24.84 -0.82 1.45
C THR A 418 24.59 -0.82 -0.05
N MET A 419 25.17 -1.82 -0.72
CA MET A 419 25.00 -2.12 -2.15
C MET A 419 24.51 -3.56 -2.35
N ARG A 420 23.89 -4.15 -1.32
CA ARG A 420 23.39 -5.53 -1.33
C ARG A 420 22.54 -5.82 -2.55
N ALA A 421 22.96 -6.80 -3.35
CA ALA A 421 22.30 -7.25 -4.58
C ALA A 421 22.02 -6.16 -5.64
N MET A 422 22.77 -5.04 -5.61
CA MET A 422 22.51 -3.86 -6.46
C MET A 422 22.38 -4.21 -7.96
N PHE A 423 23.24 -5.08 -8.49
CA PHE A 423 23.24 -5.54 -9.89
C PHE A 423 22.97 -7.06 -10.02
N SER A 424 22.39 -7.68 -8.98
CA SER A 424 22.13 -9.13 -9.00
C SER A 424 21.20 -9.48 -10.16
N GLY A 425 21.58 -10.38 -11.07
CA GLY A 425 20.78 -10.76 -12.25
C GLY A 425 20.69 -9.70 -13.36
N ALA A 426 21.41 -8.58 -13.26
CA ALA A 426 21.53 -7.59 -14.34
C ALA A 426 22.53 -8.11 -15.41
N SER A 427 22.13 -9.15 -16.15
CA SER A 427 23.06 -9.96 -16.95
C SER A 427 23.77 -9.20 -18.08
N PHE A 428 23.18 -8.13 -18.63
CA PHE A 428 23.84 -7.26 -19.62
C PHE A 428 24.55 -6.03 -19.02
N PHE A 429 24.58 -5.87 -17.70
CA PHE A 429 25.18 -4.69 -17.08
C PHE A 429 26.71 -4.67 -17.26
N TRP A 430 27.21 -3.54 -17.77
CA TRP A 430 28.61 -3.18 -17.74
C TRP A 430 28.76 -1.66 -17.62
N SER A 431 29.64 -1.25 -16.72
CA SER A 431 30.16 0.13 -16.60
C SER A 431 31.57 0.06 -16.03
N ASP A 432 32.39 1.06 -16.34
CA ASP A 432 33.57 1.36 -15.54
C ASP A 432 33.10 1.88 -14.16
N LEU A 433 33.55 1.22 -13.09
CA LEU A 433 33.29 1.55 -11.68
C LEU A 433 34.60 1.80 -10.91
N SER A 434 35.75 1.88 -11.59
CA SER A 434 37.08 1.95 -10.97
C SER A 434 37.31 3.20 -10.11
N LYS A 435 36.51 4.24 -10.32
CA LYS A 435 36.55 5.54 -9.60
C LYS A 435 35.51 5.68 -8.50
N TRP A 436 34.72 4.64 -8.21
CA TRP A 436 33.76 4.67 -7.12
C TRP A 436 34.47 4.61 -5.76
N ASP A 437 34.21 5.60 -4.91
CA ASP A 437 34.56 5.56 -3.49
C ASP A 437 33.52 4.72 -2.74
N VAL A 438 33.88 3.48 -2.44
CA VAL A 438 33.05 2.52 -1.69
C VAL A 438 33.47 2.40 -0.21
N SER A 439 34.30 3.31 0.30
CA SER A 439 34.91 3.24 1.64
C SER A 439 33.90 3.21 2.80
N GLN A 440 32.65 3.65 2.59
CA GLN A 440 31.58 3.63 3.60
C GLN A 440 30.64 2.42 3.49
N VAL A 441 30.84 1.54 2.50
CA VAL A 441 29.96 0.38 2.27
C VAL A 441 30.27 -0.74 3.25
N THR A 442 29.24 -1.27 3.90
CA THR A 442 29.33 -2.33 4.93
C THR A 442 28.74 -3.68 4.49
N ASP A 443 27.80 -3.68 3.55
CA ASP A 443 27.20 -4.88 2.93
C ASP A 443 27.26 -4.80 1.39
N MET A 444 27.99 -5.75 0.79
CA MET A 444 28.10 -5.96 -0.67
C MET A 444 27.56 -7.34 -1.07
N SER A 445 26.80 -8.02 -0.21
CA SER A 445 26.29 -9.36 -0.49
C SER A 445 25.47 -9.39 -1.77
N PHE A 446 25.77 -10.37 -2.64
CA PHE A 446 25.17 -10.59 -3.95
C PHE A 446 25.28 -9.42 -4.95
N MET A 447 26.11 -8.39 -4.70
CA MET A 447 26.14 -7.15 -5.50
C MET A 447 26.21 -7.38 -7.02
N PHE A 448 27.02 -8.33 -7.49
CA PHE A 448 27.17 -8.75 -8.89
C PHE A 448 26.77 -10.22 -9.13
N ASN A 449 25.94 -10.80 -8.25
CA ASN A 449 25.44 -12.17 -8.45
C ASN A 449 24.74 -12.29 -9.81
N LYS A 450 25.11 -13.24 -10.68
CA LYS A 450 24.56 -13.38 -12.04
C LYS A 450 24.69 -12.13 -12.94
N ALA A 451 25.59 -11.20 -12.61
CA ALA A 451 25.97 -10.11 -13.52
C ALA A 451 26.94 -10.65 -14.59
N GLU A 452 26.44 -11.53 -15.46
CA GLU A 452 27.25 -12.39 -16.33
C GLU A 452 28.24 -11.62 -17.22
N ASN A 453 27.86 -10.46 -17.76
CA ASN A 453 28.72 -9.64 -18.62
C ASN A 453 29.58 -8.61 -17.86
N PHE A 454 29.61 -8.63 -16.52
CA PHE A 454 30.41 -7.69 -15.75
C PHE A 454 31.90 -8.11 -15.69
N TYR A 455 32.79 -7.22 -16.12
CA TYR A 455 34.25 -7.42 -16.14
C TYR A 455 35.05 -6.17 -15.71
N GLY A 456 34.43 -5.24 -14.98
CA GLY A 456 35.07 -3.98 -14.57
C GLY A 456 36.26 -4.17 -13.62
N ASP A 457 37.24 -3.26 -13.70
CA ASP A 457 38.36 -3.18 -12.75
C ASP A 457 37.91 -2.55 -11.43
N LEU A 458 38.11 -3.29 -10.34
CA LEU A 458 37.77 -2.92 -8.96
C LEU A 458 39.01 -2.88 -8.06
N SER A 459 40.23 -2.95 -8.62
CA SER A 459 41.49 -3.10 -7.88
C SER A 459 41.82 -1.96 -6.91
N ASN A 460 41.22 -0.78 -7.11
CA ASN A 460 41.40 0.41 -6.28
C ASN A 460 40.27 0.65 -5.26
N TRP A 461 39.29 -0.25 -5.14
CA TRP A 461 38.21 -0.11 -4.17
C TRP A 461 38.69 -0.32 -2.72
N ASP A 462 38.40 0.65 -1.85
CA ASP A 462 38.55 0.50 -0.40
C ASP A 462 37.34 -0.26 0.18
N VAL A 463 37.54 -1.57 0.39
CA VAL A 463 36.54 -2.46 1.01
C VAL A 463 36.75 -2.64 2.52
N SER A 464 37.57 -1.80 3.18
CA SER A 464 37.98 -1.98 4.59
C SER A 464 36.85 -1.93 5.63
N GLN A 465 35.67 -1.41 5.26
CA GLN A 465 34.48 -1.39 6.11
C GLN A 465 33.48 -2.50 5.79
N VAL A 466 33.69 -3.28 4.72
CA VAL A 466 32.78 -4.34 4.31
C VAL A 466 32.84 -5.50 5.30
N THR A 467 31.66 -5.92 5.77
CA THR A 467 31.50 -7.04 6.71
C THR A 467 30.88 -8.28 6.05
N ASN A 468 30.15 -8.09 4.95
CA ASN A 468 29.41 -9.14 4.26
C ASN A 468 29.66 -9.09 2.74
N MET A 469 30.29 -10.14 2.21
CA MET A 469 30.56 -10.33 0.77
C MET A 469 29.87 -11.60 0.23
N ARG A 470 28.88 -12.15 0.95
CA ARG A 470 28.16 -13.37 0.57
C ARG A 470 27.68 -13.30 -0.88
N GLY A 471 28.12 -14.21 -1.73
CA GLY A 471 27.68 -14.34 -3.12
C GLY A 471 28.01 -13.15 -4.03
N MET A 472 28.91 -12.25 -3.63
CA MET A 472 29.16 -10.96 -4.32
C MET A 472 29.38 -11.11 -5.83
N PHE A 473 30.14 -12.13 -6.27
CA PHE A 473 30.41 -12.44 -7.67
C PHE A 473 29.90 -13.84 -8.09
N GLN A 474 28.94 -14.41 -7.34
CA GLN A 474 28.39 -15.73 -7.67
C GLN A 474 27.76 -15.70 -9.07
N GLN A 475 28.19 -16.56 -9.99
CA GLN A 475 27.77 -16.62 -11.39
C GLN A 475 28.10 -15.34 -12.21
N ALA A 476 29.02 -14.49 -11.76
CA ALA A 476 29.62 -13.44 -12.58
C ALA A 476 30.65 -14.05 -13.54
N THR A 477 30.18 -14.74 -14.59
CA THR A 477 31.00 -15.65 -15.40
C THR A 477 32.15 -14.98 -16.15
N ASN A 478 32.04 -13.70 -16.50
CA ASN A 478 33.09 -12.91 -17.15
C ASN A 478 34.00 -12.11 -16.21
N PHE A 479 33.80 -12.17 -14.89
CA PHE A 479 34.53 -11.34 -13.95
C PHE A 479 36.00 -11.77 -13.78
N THR A 480 36.93 -10.80 -13.89
CA THR A 480 38.39 -11.04 -13.93
C THR A 480 39.22 -9.95 -13.23
N SER A 481 38.64 -9.10 -12.38
CA SER A 481 39.41 -8.02 -11.70
C SER A 481 40.51 -8.60 -10.81
N ASP A 482 41.64 -7.89 -10.74
CA ASP A 482 42.61 -8.05 -9.65
C ASP A 482 42.00 -7.48 -8.36
N LEU A 483 42.03 -8.28 -7.29
CA LEU A 483 41.54 -7.97 -5.95
C LEU A 483 42.63 -8.14 -4.88
N SER A 484 43.89 -8.37 -5.30
CA SER A 484 45.01 -8.71 -4.41
C SER A 484 45.30 -7.66 -3.32
N LYS A 485 44.90 -6.40 -3.55
CA LYS A 485 45.10 -5.25 -2.64
C LYS A 485 43.94 -5.02 -1.66
N TRP A 486 42.81 -5.71 -1.83
CA TRP A 486 41.60 -5.50 -1.02
C TRP A 486 41.82 -5.81 0.46
N GLN A 487 41.39 -4.88 1.32
CA GLN A 487 41.49 -4.99 2.78
C GLN A 487 40.24 -5.68 3.35
N VAL A 488 40.21 -7.01 3.29
CA VAL A 488 39.03 -7.82 3.68
C VAL A 488 38.94 -8.19 5.17
N GLY A 489 39.82 -7.65 6.02
CA GLY A 489 39.96 -8.03 7.44
C GLY A 489 38.75 -7.80 8.35
N LYS A 490 37.69 -7.10 7.89
CA LYS A 490 36.40 -6.99 8.62
C LYS A 490 35.31 -7.94 8.12
N VAL A 491 35.55 -8.65 7.01
CA VAL A 491 34.55 -9.52 6.40
C VAL A 491 34.37 -10.77 7.26
N ASN A 492 33.13 -11.03 7.70
CA ASN A 492 32.78 -12.23 8.44
C ASN A 492 32.04 -13.28 7.59
N ASN A 493 31.45 -12.90 6.46
CA ASN A 493 30.77 -13.82 5.54
C ASN A 493 31.27 -13.69 4.10
N MET A 494 31.85 -14.79 3.58
CA MET A 494 32.31 -14.94 2.19
C MET A 494 31.61 -16.10 1.46
N ALA A 495 30.50 -16.62 2.01
CA ALA A 495 29.81 -17.76 1.44
C ALA A 495 29.42 -17.51 -0.02
N ASN A 496 29.71 -18.46 -0.91
CA ASN A 496 29.43 -18.39 -2.34
C ASN A 496 30.12 -17.22 -3.10
N MET A 497 31.04 -16.46 -2.49
CA MET A 497 31.54 -15.18 -3.05
C MET A 497 31.96 -15.25 -4.53
N PHE A 498 32.65 -16.30 -4.95
CA PHE A 498 33.09 -16.57 -6.33
C PHE A 498 32.47 -17.86 -6.91
N SER A 499 31.35 -18.33 -6.35
CA SER A 499 30.71 -19.57 -6.79
C SER A 499 30.28 -19.46 -8.27
N TYR A 500 30.77 -20.35 -9.13
CA TYR A 500 30.60 -20.32 -10.59
C TYR A 500 31.10 -19.02 -11.27
N ALA A 501 32.03 -18.29 -10.66
CA ALA A 501 32.77 -17.21 -11.33
C ALA A 501 33.84 -17.82 -12.29
N VAL A 502 33.38 -18.40 -13.40
CA VAL A 502 34.15 -19.32 -14.25
C VAL A 502 35.50 -18.77 -14.73
N LYS A 503 35.57 -17.47 -15.09
CA LYS A 503 36.81 -16.84 -15.55
C LYS A 503 37.69 -16.27 -14.43
N PHE A 504 37.20 -16.22 -13.19
CA PHE A 504 37.89 -15.55 -12.09
C PHE A 504 39.24 -16.22 -11.78
N GLN A 505 40.28 -15.40 -11.79
CA GLN A 505 41.66 -15.78 -11.48
C GLN A 505 42.36 -14.55 -10.90
N CYS A 506 42.62 -14.58 -9.60
CA CYS A 506 43.35 -13.55 -8.86
C CYS A 506 44.26 -14.23 -7.84
N ASP A 507 45.38 -13.60 -7.49
CA ASP A 507 46.14 -13.95 -6.29
C ASP A 507 45.47 -13.30 -5.07
N LEU A 508 45.04 -14.12 -4.12
CA LEU A 508 44.39 -13.72 -2.86
C LEU A 508 45.26 -14.09 -1.65
N SER A 509 46.53 -14.48 -1.87
CA SER A 509 47.45 -14.99 -0.83
C SER A 509 47.71 -14.01 0.32
N ASN A 510 47.52 -12.71 0.09
CA ASN A 510 47.74 -11.63 1.07
C ASN A 510 46.46 -11.18 1.79
N TRP A 511 45.30 -11.79 1.53
CA TRP A 511 44.04 -11.44 2.22
C TRP A 511 44.06 -11.88 3.69
N ASP A 512 43.77 -10.94 4.60
CA ASP A 512 43.44 -11.26 5.99
C ASP A 512 41.99 -11.75 6.09
N VAL A 513 41.82 -13.07 6.18
CA VAL A 513 40.53 -13.74 6.37
C VAL A 513 40.25 -14.11 7.83
N SER A 514 41.00 -13.57 8.80
CA SER A 514 40.95 -13.98 10.20
C SER A 514 39.61 -13.79 10.91
N GLN A 515 38.74 -12.93 10.39
CA GLN A 515 37.39 -12.69 10.92
C GLN A 515 36.28 -13.48 10.20
N VAL A 516 36.61 -14.23 9.14
CA VAL A 516 35.61 -14.98 8.35
C VAL A 516 35.11 -16.19 9.14
N THR A 517 33.78 -16.34 9.23
CA THR A 517 33.12 -17.48 9.88
C THR A 517 32.41 -18.42 8.88
N ASP A 518 31.89 -17.91 7.76
CA ASP A 518 31.23 -18.70 6.70
C ASP A 518 31.98 -18.56 5.36
N MET A 519 32.59 -19.67 4.91
CA MET A 519 33.28 -19.83 3.61
C MET A 519 32.57 -20.84 2.70
N ARG A 520 31.35 -21.27 3.03
CA ARG A 520 30.58 -22.27 2.25
C ARG A 520 30.56 -21.93 0.77
N ALA A 521 30.95 -22.86 -0.07
CA ALA A 521 30.94 -22.76 -1.53
C ALA A 521 31.69 -21.53 -2.10
N MET A 522 32.60 -20.90 -1.35
CA MET A 522 33.27 -19.64 -1.72
C MET A 522 33.88 -19.66 -3.13
N PHE A 523 34.52 -20.77 -3.52
CA PHE A 523 35.11 -20.99 -4.84
C PHE A 523 34.45 -22.15 -5.60
N SER A 524 33.24 -22.57 -5.21
CA SER A 524 32.55 -23.70 -5.82
C SER A 524 32.26 -23.44 -7.30
N GLY A 525 32.82 -24.20 -8.22
CA GLY A 525 32.71 -23.98 -9.67
C GLY A 525 33.60 -22.86 -10.23
N ALA A 526 34.55 -22.32 -9.45
CA ALA A 526 35.56 -21.37 -9.94
C ALA A 526 36.67 -22.10 -10.72
N TYR A 527 36.35 -22.60 -11.91
CA TYR A 527 37.18 -23.55 -12.68
C TYR A 527 38.64 -23.11 -12.93
N ARG A 528 38.91 -21.81 -12.96
CA ARG A 528 40.24 -21.23 -13.23
C ARG A 528 41.01 -20.79 -11.99
N PHE A 529 40.46 -20.92 -10.79
CA PHE A 529 41.07 -20.40 -9.57
C PHE A 529 42.32 -21.20 -9.17
N THR A 530 43.43 -20.50 -8.91
CA THR A 530 44.76 -21.10 -8.63
C THR A 530 45.52 -20.43 -7.48
N SER A 531 44.91 -19.54 -6.70
CA SER A 531 45.60 -18.79 -5.65
C SER A 531 46.25 -19.72 -4.61
N ASN A 532 47.42 -19.33 -4.11
CA ASN A 532 48.04 -19.99 -2.96
C ASN A 532 47.42 -19.44 -1.68
N LEU A 533 46.73 -20.27 -0.91
CA LEU A 533 46.01 -19.89 0.31
C LEU A 533 46.67 -20.44 1.58
N SER A 534 47.89 -21.00 1.48
CA SER A 534 48.58 -21.67 2.60
C SER A 534 48.83 -20.78 3.82
N LYS A 535 48.81 -19.46 3.64
CA LYS A 535 49.02 -18.44 4.69
C LYS A 535 47.74 -17.91 5.32
N TRP A 536 46.55 -18.29 4.83
CA TRP A 536 45.29 -17.80 5.36
C TRP A 536 45.04 -18.28 6.80
N ASN A 537 44.68 -17.34 7.69
CA ASN A 537 44.22 -17.65 9.03
C ASN A 537 42.72 -17.95 9.01
N VAL A 538 42.36 -19.24 9.01
CA VAL A 538 40.96 -19.71 8.96
C VAL A 538 40.40 -20.14 10.34
N ALA A 539 41.08 -19.80 11.44
CA ALA A 539 40.75 -20.30 12.78
C ALA A 539 39.37 -19.89 13.34
N GLN A 540 38.69 -18.91 12.73
CA GLN A 540 37.31 -18.53 13.08
C GLN A 540 36.24 -19.19 12.20
N VAL A 541 36.62 -19.89 11.13
CA VAL A 541 35.68 -20.49 10.17
C VAL A 541 34.94 -21.68 10.80
N THR A 542 33.62 -21.67 10.70
CA THR A 542 32.73 -22.73 11.20
C THR A 542 32.06 -23.52 10.08
N ASN A 543 31.89 -22.94 8.88
CA ASN A 543 31.37 -23.63 7.69
C ASN A 543 32.31 -23.48 6.48
N MET A 544 32.73 -24.63 5.93
CA MET A 544 33.50 -24.77 4.69
C MET A 544 32.81 -25.65 3.63
N GLU A 545 31.54 -26.03 3.81
CA GLU A 545 30.78 -26.92 2.90
C GLU A 545 30.99 -26.53 1.44
N TYR A 546 31.38 -27.46 0.57
CA TYR A 546 31.61 -27.24 -0.87
C TYR A 546 32.63 -26.13 -1.23
N MET A 547 33.47 -25.63 -0.31
CA MET A 547 34.29 -24.42 -0.51
C MET A 547 35.09 -24.41 -1.83
N PHE A 548 35.67 -25.54 -2.23
CA PHE A 548 36.43 -25.73 -3.48
C PHE A 548 35.77 -26.77 -4.41
N ALA A 549 34.50 -27.11 -4.21
CA ALA A 549 33.83 -28.10 -5.06
C ALA A 549 33.85 -27.66 -6.53
N TYR A 550 34.29 -28.53 -7.44
CA TYR A 550 34.51 -28.26 -8.86
C TYR A 550 35.55 -27.16 -9.17
N ALA A 551 36.39 -26.73 -8.21
CA ALA A 551 37.49 -25.79 -8.47
C ALA A 551 38.66 -26.50 -9.18
N PHE A 552 38.47 -26.86 -10.46
CA PHE A 552 39.31 -27.83 -11.18
C PHE A 552 40.82 -27.57 -11.19
N ARG A 553 41.27 -26.31 -11.06
CA ARG A 553 42.69 -25.92 -11.07
C ARG A 553 43.27 -25.58 -9.70
N PHE A 554 42.48 -25.65 -8.63
CA PHE A 554 42.94 -25.35 -7.27
C PHE A 554 43.94 -26.40 -6.76
N ARG A 555 45.02 -25.95 -6.12
CA ARG A 555 46.18 -26.80 -5.77
C ARG A 555 47.03 -26.28 -4.60
N SER A 556 46.46 -25.46 -3.71
CA SER A 556 47.19 -24.90 -2.58
C SER A 556 47.58 -25.98 -1.56
N ASP A 557 48.70 -25.81 -0.85
CA ASP A 557 48.97 -26.60 0.36
C ASP A 557 48.19 -25.99 1.54
N LEU A 558 47.33 -26.77 2.18
CA LEU A 558 46.42 -26.29 3.24
C LEU A 558 46.68 -26.95 4.60
N ARG A 559 47.73 -27.77 4.73
CA ARG A 559 48.03 -28.54 5.96
C ARG A 559 48.28 -27.68 7.21
N ALA A 560 48.64 -26.40 7.01
CA ALA A 560 48.92 -25.44 8.08
C ALA A 560 47.66 -24.74 8.64
N TRP A 561 46.48 -24.94 8.04
CA TRP A 561 45.24 -24.32 8.49
C TRP A 561 44.73 -24.89 9.82
N ASP A 562 44.46 -24.02 10.78
CA ASP A 562 43.67 -24.36 11.97
C ASP A 562 42.17 -24.43 11.59
N VAL A 563 41.68 -25.67 11.42
CA VAL A 563 40.27 -25.97 11.15
C VAL A 563 39.53 -26.47 12.40
N SER A 564 40.07 -26.23 13.60
CA SER A 564 39.56 -26.82 14.86
C SER A 564 38.16 -26.39 15.27
N ARG A 565 37.61 -25.33 14.64
CA ARG A 565 36.25 -24.80 14.79
C ARG A 565 35.29 -25.13 13.64
N VAL A 566 35.75 -25.79 12.57
CA VAL A 566 34.89 -26.14 11.43
C VAL A 566 33.90 -27.21 11.87
N LEU A 567 32.61 -26.89 11.81
CA LEU A 567 31.50 -27.77 12.16
C LEU A 567 30.86 -28.41 10.92
N GLN A 568 30.98 -27.76 9.76
CA GLN A 568 30.42 -28.20 8.49
C GLN A 568 31.52 -28.22 7.42
N SER A 569 31.90 -29.41 6.98
CA SER A 569 33.07 -29.71 6.13
C SER A 569 32.76 -30.67 4.98
N GLN A 570 31.47 -30.86 4.67
CA GLN A 570 31.01 -31.75 3.60
C GLN A 570 31.53 -31.26 2.24
N ASP A 571 32.02 -32.18 1.42
CA ASP A 571 32.32 -31.98 0.00
C ASP A 571 33.27 -30.81 -0.35
N ILE A 572 34.12 -30.37 0.59
CA ILE A 572 35.07 -29.24 0.42
C ILE A 572 35.83 -29.33 -0.91
N PHE A 573 36.33 -30.52 -1.27
CA PHE A 573 37.15 -30.78 -2.45
C PHE A 573 36.44 -31.66 -3.51
N LEU A 574 35.10 -31.77 -3.47
CA LEU A 574 34.32 -32.55 -4.43
C LEU A 574 34.70 -32.15 -5.86
N GLU A 575 35.17 -33.08 -6.70
CA GLU A 575 35.63 -32.78 -8.08
C GLU A 575 36.71 -31.68 -8.20
N ALA A 576 37.49 -31.39 -7.15
CA ALA A 576 38.63 -30.47 -7.20
C ALA A 576 39.87 -31.13 -7.85
N ARG A 577 39.79 -31.42 -9.15
CA ARG A 577 40.69 -32.35 -9.89
C ARG A 577 42.21 -32.10 -9.80
N SER A 578 42.66 -30.86 -9.55
CA SER A 578 44.09 -30.55 -9.38
C SER A 578 44.57 -30.52 -7.93
N PHE A 579 43.67 -30.75 -6.96
CA PHE A 579 43.98 -30.70 -5.54
C PHE A 579 44.58 -32.03 -5.09
N ASN A 580 45.78 -31.98 -4.50
CA ASN A 580 46.38 -33.14 -3.86
C ASN A 580 45.74 -33.35 -2.49
N LEU A 581 45.01 -34.45 -2.28
CA LEU A 581 44.37 -34.76 -1.00
C LEU A 581 45.36 -34.84 0.18
N ALA A 582 46.63 -35.15 -0.07
CA ALA A 582 47.68 -35.11 0.95
C ALA A 582 47.95 -33.69 1.50
N TYR A 583 47.43 -32.65 0.84
CA TYR A 583 47.50 -31.25 1.27
C TYR A 583 46.26 -30.76 2.02
N SER A 584 45.26 -31.63 2.26
CA SER A 584 44.10 -31.30 3.09
C SER A 584 44.51 -30.97 4.53
N PRO A 585 43.88 -30.00 5.20
CA PRO A 585 43.97 -29.88 6.65
C PRO A 585 43.28 -31.07 7.33
N ARG A 586 43.54 -31.23 8.63
CA ARG A 586 42.96 -32.31 9.47
C ARG A 586 41.71 -31.79 10.18
N PHE A 587 40.55 -32.13 9.64
CA PHE A 587 39.26 -31.93 10.31
C PHE A 587 39.10 -32.90 11.50
N LYS A 588 38.19 -32.58 12.42
CA LYS A 588 37.84 -33.41 13.58
C LYS A 588 36.73 -34.40 13.25
#